data_AF-U6KTC2-F1
#
_entry.id   AF-U6KTC2-F1
#
_cell.length_a   1.000
_cell.length_b   1.000
_cell.length_c   1.000
_cell.angle_alpha   90.00
_cell.angle_beta   90.00
_cell.angle_gamma   90.00
#
_symmetry.space_group_name_H-M   'P 1'
#
loop_
_entity.id
_entity.type
_entity.pdbx_description
1 polymer ?
#
loop_
_entity_poly.entity_id
_entity_poly.type
_entity_poly.pdbx_seq_one_letter_code
_entity_poly.pdbx_strand_id
1 'polypeptide(L)'
;MAAGGAPGASLFSSGEALVAGITGLTDSLNRMQQLCFSRCCCRVGPQGEVLLRGPPEPHLEVWEKACVDRCVSKHMQTHQLVGAELAAAHSAAAAAAAAAAPAAAAAGAAAARQPFSFALM
;
A
#
# COMPACT_ATOMS: atom_id res chain seq x y z
N MET A 1 -40.13 3.54 3.10
CA MET A 1 -39.24 2.42 3.47
C MET A 1 -37.82 2.85 3.21
N ALA A 2 -37.07 3.17 4.27
CA ALA A 2 -35.77 3.83 4.20
C ALA A 2 -34.66 2.85 3.77
N ALA A 3 -33.81 3.29 2.83
CA ALA A 3 -32.63 2.58 2.40
C ALA A 3 -31.55 2.62 3.49
N GLY A 4 -31.08 1.45 3.91
CA GLY A 4 -29.89 1.30 4.74
C GLY A 4 -28.63 1.49 3.90
N GLY A 5 -27.90 2.58 4.12
CA GLY A 5 -26.56 2.79 3.59
C GLY A 5 -25.52 2.13 4.50
N ALA A 6 -24.78 1.15 3.97
CA ALA A 6 -23.68 0.47 4.64
C ALA A 6 -22.41 1.35 4.70
N PRO A 7 -21.50 1.13 5.67
CA PRO A 7 -20.24 1.87 5.74
C PRO A 7 -19.30 1.44 4.61
N GLY A 8 -18.78 2.39 3.83
CA GLY A 8 -17.76 2.15 2.81
C GLY A 8 -18.15 2.48 1.36
N ALA A 9 -19.00 3.48 1.13
CA ALA A 9 -19.21 3.99 -0.21
C ALA A 9 -17.88 4.52 -0.78
N SER A 10 -17.36 3.85 -1.82
CA SER A 10 -16.24 4.37 -2.61
C SER A 10 -16.59 5.76 -3.10
N LEU A 11 -15.78 6.76 -2.71
CA LEU A 11 -15.93 8.14 -3.16
C LEU A 11 -15.53 8.31 -4.64
N PHE A 12 -14.91 7.29 -5.24
CA PHE A 12 -14.45 7.27 -6.62
C PHE A 12 -15.49 6.67 -7.56
N SER A 13 -15.53 7.18 -8.79
CA SER A 13 -16.28 6.57 -9.89
C SER A 13 -15.79 5.15 -10.16
N SER A 14 -16.67 4.24 -10.62
CA SER A 14 -16.28 2.88 -11.00
C SER A 14 -15.15 2.86 -12.03
N GLY A 15 -15.08 3.86 -12.92
CA GLY A 15 -14.00 4.01 -13.88
C GLY A 15 -12.66 4.40 -13.24
N GLU A 16 -12.68 5.28 -12.24
CA GLU A 16 -11.49 5.70 -11.51
C GLU A 16 -10.94 4.56 -10.63
N ALA A 17 -11.83 3.80 -10.00
CA ALA A 17 -11.47 2.60 -9.25
C ALA A 17 -10.82 1.54 -10.16
N LEU A 18 -11.33 1.37 -11.39
CA LEU A 18 -10.74 0.47 -12.37
C LEU A 18 -9.34 0.93 -12.81
N VAL A 19 -9.18 2.22 -13.13
CA VAL A 19 -7.87 2.79 -13.51
C VAL A 19 -6.87 2.63 -12.37
N ALA A 20 -7.27 2.90 -11.13
CA ALA A 20 -6.43 2.68 -9.96
C ALA A 20 -6.04 1.20 -9.80
N GLY A 21 -6.99 0.28 -10.01
CA GLY A 21 -6.74 -1.15 -9.99
C GLY A 21 -5.73 -1.62 -11.04
N ILE A 22 -5.91 -1.20 -12.29
CA ILE A 22 -4.99 -1.53 -13.39
C ILE A 22 -3.60 -0.95 -13.11
N THR A 23 -3.52 0.31 -12.70
CA THR A 23 -2.25 0.98 -12.39
C THR A 23 -1.50 0.25 -11.27
N GLY A 24 -2.20 -0.17 -10.21
CA GLY A 24 -1.60 -0.94 -9.13
C GLY A 24 -1.08 -2.31 -9.58
N LEU A 25 -1.82 -3.02 -10.44
CA LEU A 25 -1.36 -4.30 -11.00
C LEU A 25 -0.14 -4.12 -11.90
N THR A 26 -0.11 -3.07 -12.72
CA THR A 26 1.03 -2.78 -13.61
C THR A 26 2.29 -2.41 -12.82
N ASP A 27 2.18 -1.56 -11.79
CA ASP A 27 3.32 -1.22 -10.92
C ASP A 27 3.87 -2.46 -10.20
N SER A 28 2.97 -3.30 -9.66
CA SER A 28 3.34 -4.56 -9.02
C SER A 28 4.07 -5.51 -9.98
N LEU A 29 3.58 -5.65 -11.22
CA LEU A 29 4.23 -6.44 -12.25
C LEU A 29 5.63 -5.91 -12.60
N ASN A 30 5.78 -4.59 -12.78
CA ASN A 30 7.06 -3.96 -13.08
C ASN A 30 8.10 -4.22 -11.97
N ARG A 31 7.70 -4.07 -10.71
CA ARG A 31 8.57 -4.36 -9.56
C ARG A 31 8.94 -5.84 -9.49
N MET A 32 7.98 -6.73 -9.73
CA MET A 32 8.20 -8.17 -9.74
C MET A 32 9.24 -8.55 -10.80
N GLN A 33 9.12 -8.02 -12.02
CA GLN A 33 10.07 -8.23 -13.10
C GLN A 33 11.49 -7.77 -12.71
N GLN A 34 11.63 -6.54 -12.21
CA GLN A 34 12.92 -6.00 -11.79
C GLN A 34 13.57 -6.80 -10.66
N LEU A 35 12.78 -7.20 -9.66
CA LEU A 35 13.28 -7.97 -8.51
C LEU A 35 13.69 -9.39 -8.90
N CYS A 36 12.90 -10.07 -9.74
CA CYS A 36 13.24 -11.42 -10.16
C CYS A 36 14.39 -11.44 -11.17
N PHE A 37 14.47 -10.46 -12.06
CA PHE A 37 15.62 -10.29 -12.95
C PHE A 37 16.91 -10.03 -12.15
N SER A 38 16.89 -9.08 -11.23
CA SER A 38 18.08 -8.74 -10.42
C SER A 38 18.51 -9.85 -9.46
N ARG A 39 17.60 -10.72 -9.02
CA ARG A 39 17.93 -11.85 -8.12
C ARG A 39 18.37 -13.11 -8.85
N CYS A 40 17.79 -13.37 -10.02
CA CYS A 40 18.01 -14.63 -10.73
C CYS A 40 19.00 -14.51 -11.88
N CYS A 41 19.04 -13.37 -12.59
CA CYS A 41 19.82 -13.19 -13.81
C CYS A 41 21.07 -12.30 -13.60
N CYS A 42 21.05 -11.40 -12.62
CA CYS A 42 22.18 -10.52 -12.31
C CYS A 42 22.79 -10.81 -10.94
N ARG A 43 24.08 -10.54 -10.79
CA ARG A 43 24.76 -10.40 -9.50
C ARG A 43 25.45 -9.05 -9.49
N VAL A 44 25.16 -8.20 -8.50
CA VAL A 44 25.93 -6.97 -8.29
C VAL A 44 27.30 -7.39 -7.78
N GLY A 45 28.34 -7.16 -8.59
CA GLY A 45 29.71 -7.40 -8.21
C GLY A 45 30.16 -6.48 -7.07
N PRO A 46 31.27 -6.79 -6.37
CA PRO A 46 31.79 -5.99 -5.27
C PRO A 46 32.14 -4.54 -5.65
N GLN A 47 32.23 -4.23 -6.95
CA GLN A 47 32.53 -2.89 -7.49
C GLN A 47 31.29 -2.17 -8.05
N GLY A 48 30.07 -2.66 -7.77
CA GLY A 48 28.82 -2.04 -8.25
C GLY A 48 28.48 -2.37 -9.71
N GLU A 49 29.28 -3.21 -10.38
CA GLU A 49 29.00 -3.66 -11.74
C GLU A 49 27.91 -4.72 -11.75
N VAL A 50 26.94 -4.59 -12.67
CA VAL A 50 25.93 -5.60 -12.94
C VAL A 50 26.58 -6.72 -13.75
N LEU A 51 27.12 -7.71 -13.06
CA LEU A 51 27.63 -8.92 -13.71
C LEU A 51 26.45 -9.85 -13.96
N LEU A 52 26.18 -10.14 -15.24
CA LEU A 52 25.31 -11.27 -15.56
C LEU A 52 25.92 -12.54 -14.97
N ARG A 53 25.06 -13.42 -14.43
CA ARG A 53 25.51 -14.63 -13.74
C ARG A 53 26.20 -15.63 -14.69
N GLY A 54 26.02 -15.45 -16.01
CA GLY A 54 26.64 -16.23 -17.07
C GLY A 54 26.97 -15.38 -18.31
N PRO A 55 27.49 -16.01 -19.38
CA PRO A 55 27.69 -15.35 -20.67
C PRO A 55 26.34 -14.81 -21.22
N PRO A 56 26.34 -13.72 -22.00
CA PRO A 56 25.13 -13.15 -22.58
C PRO A 56 24.57 -14.09 -23.67
N GLU A 57 23.83 -15.10 -23.23
CA GLU A 57 23.09 -16.05 -24.06
C GLU A 57 21.66 -15.54 -24.30
N PRO A 58 21.08 -15.74 -25.49
CA PRO A 58 19.69 -15.35 -25.77
C PRO A 58 18.67 -16.20 -24.99
N HIS A 59 19.09 -17.31 -24.39
CA HIS A 59 18.25 -18.23 -23.64
C HIS A 59 18.66 -18.26 -22.17
N LEU A 60 17.66 -18.17 -21.28
CA LEU A 60 17.90 -18.39 -19.86
C LEU A 60 18.35 -19.83 -19.61
N GLU A 61 19.32 -19.99 -18.70
CA GLU A 61 19.78 -21.29 -18.24
C GLU A 61 18.68 -22.00 -17.42
N VAL A 62 18.73 -23.34 -17.35
CA VAL A 62 17.73 -24.15 -16.61
C VAL A 62 17.59 -23.68 -15.16
N TRP A 63 18.71 -23.30 -14.54
CA TRP A 63 18.77 -22.82 -13.16
C TRP A 63 18.13 -21.44 -12.99
N GLU A 64 18.26 -20.57 -13.99
CA GLU A 64 17.69 -19.22 -13.97
C GLU A 64 16.18 -19.28 -14.15
N LYS A 65 15.69 -20.13 -15.07
CA LYS A 65 14.24 -20.39 -15.22
C LYS A 65 13.62 -20.86 -13.90
N ALA A 66 14.23 -21.87 -13.27
CA ALA A 66 13.77 -22.38 -11.98
C ALA A 66 13.87 -21.34 -10.84
N CYS A 67 14.87 -20.45 -10.88
CA CYS A 67 14.96 -19.34 -9.94
C CYS A 67 13.83 -18.33 -10.13
N VAL A 68 13.53 -17.95 -11.37
CA VAL A 68 12.47 -16.98 -11.70
C VAL A 68 11.11 -17.49 -11.22
N ASP A 69 10.77 -18.76 -11.48
CA ASP A 69 9.52 -19.36 -11.01
C ASP A 69 9.38 -19.30 -9.48
N ARG A 70 10.46 -19.64 -8.75
CA ARG A 70 10.49 -19.55 -7.29
C ARG A 70 10.43 -18.11 -6.80
N CYS A 71 11.06 -17.18 -7.51
CA CYS A 71 11.05 -15.76 -7.16
C CYS A 71 9.64 -15.18 -7.26
N VAL A 72 8.92 -15.44 -8.35
CA VAL A 72 7.54 -14.99 -8.56
C VAL A 72 6.63 -15.56 -7.46
N SER A 73 6.75 -16.86 -7.16
CA SER A 73 5.97 -17.50 -6.09
C SER A 73 6.20 -16.82 -4.74
N LYS A 74 7.46 -16.57 -4.36
CA LYS A 74 7.80 -15.87 -3.11
C LYS A 74 7.35 -14.42 -3.10
N HIS A 75 7.42 -13.73 -4.24
CA HIS A 75 6.97 -12.35 -4.36
C HIS A 75 5.47 -12.26 -4.07
N MET A 76 4.66 -13.15 -4.66
CA MET A 76 3.21 -13.18 -4.42
C MET A 76 2.87 -13.52 -2.97
N GLN A 77 3.57 -14.48 -2.36
CA GLN A 77 3.42 -14.78 -0.93
C GLN A 77 3.74 -13.56 -0.05
N THR A 78 4.84 -12.86 -0.36
CA THR A 78 5.24 -11.65 0.39
C THR A 78 4.21 -10.53 0.21
N HIS A 79 3.69 -10.34 -1.01
CA HIS A 79 2.68 -9.33 -1.30
C HIS A 79 1.38 -9.58 -0.53
N GLN A 80 0.98 -10.86 -0.36
CA GLN A 80 -0.18 -11.24 0.47
C GLN A 80 0.06 -10.97 1.95
N LEU A 81 1.22 -11.35 2.48
CA LEU A 81 1.58 -11.12 3.89
C LEU A 81 1.63 -9.63 4.21
N VAL A 82 2.36 -8.85 3.40
CA VAL A 82 2.45 -7.39 3.57
C VAL A 82 1.07 -6.75 3.43
N GLY A 83 0.25 -7.20 2.48
CA GLY A 83 -1.12 -6.71 2.32
C GLY A 83 -2.00 -6.94 3.55
N ALA A 84 -1.89 -8.11 4.18
CA ALA A 84 -2.63 -8.43 5.40
C ALA A 84 -2.19 -7.55 6.59
N GLU A 85 -0.88 -7.39 6.78
CA GLU A 85 -0.32 -6.53 7.84
C GLU A 85 -0.68 -5.05 7.62
N LEU A 86 -0.64 -4.56 6.39
CA LEU A 86 -1.00 -3.19 6.08
C LEU A 86 -2.48 -2.92 6.35
N ALA A 87 -3.37 -3.86 5.98
CA ALA A 87 -4.79 -3.76 6.27
C ALA A 87 -5.09 -3.79 7.78
N ALA A 88 -4.38 -4.64 8.53
CA ALA A 88 -4.47 -4.68 9.98
C ALA A 88 -3.99 -3.34 10.60
N ALA A 89 -2.86 -2.81 10.16
CA ALA A 89 -2.35 -1.51 10.62
C ALA A 89 -3.30 -0.35 10.28
N HIS A 90 -3.88 -0.32 9.08
CA HIS A 90 -4.84 0.71 8.67
C HIS A 90 -6.12 0.67 9.51
N SER A 91 -6.66 -0.52 9.79
CA SER A 91 -7.84 -0.66 10.64
C SER A 91 -7.57 -0.27 12.10
N ALA A 92 -6.41 -0.63 12.64
CA ALA A 92 -5.97 -0.20 13.98
C ALA A 92 -5.77 1.33 14.06
N ALA A 93 -5.15 1.94 13.04
CA ALA A 93 -4.98 3.39 12.97
C ALA A 93 -6.32 4.13 12.83
N ALA A 94 -7.25 3.60 12.04
CA ALA A 94 -8.60 4.14 11.92
C ALA A 94 -9.37 4.07 13.25
N ALA A 95 -9.23 2.97 14.01
CA ALA A 95 -9.82 2.82 15.33
C ALA A 95 -9.22 3.82 16.36
N ALA A 96 -7.90 4.03 16.33
CA ALA A 96 -7.25 5.02 17.18
C ALA A 96 -7.65 6.47 16.83
N ALA A 97 -7.82 6.78 15.53
CA ALA A 97 -8.31 8.09 15.08
C ALA A 97 -9.77 8.33 15.49
N ALA A 98 -10.62 7.30 15.43
CA ALA A 98 -12.00 7.38 15.90
C ALA A 98 -12.08 7.56 17.43
N ALA A 99 -11.16 6.96 18.20
CA ALA A 99 -11.08 7.11 19.65
C ALA A 99 -10.53 8.48 20.12
N ALA A 100 -9.83 9.22 19.25
CA ALA A 100 -9.35 10.58 19.53
C ALA A 100 -10.37 11.68 19.21
N ALA A 101 -11.40 11.40 18.41
CA ALA A 101 -12.45 12.34 18.04
C ALA A 101 -13.32 12.89 19.21
N PRO A 102 -13.65 12.14 20.30
CA PRO A 102 -14.50 12.68 21.36
C PRO A 102 -13.79 13.71 22.25
N ALA A 103 -12.45 13.81 22.23
CA ALA A 103 -11.71 14.77 23.06
C ALA A 103 -11.67 16.20 22.47
N ALA A 104 -11.67 16.34 21.14
CA ALA A 104 -11.68 17.65 20.47
C ALA A 104 -13.08 18.31 20.49
N ALA A 105 -14.16 17.51 20.48
CA ALA A 105 -15.53 18.01 20.57
C ALA A 105 -15.88 18.58 21.96
N ALA A 106 -15.28 18.06 23.03
CA ALA A 106 -15.47 18.56 24.39
C ALA A 106 -14.76 19.91 24.65
N ALA A 107 -13.61 20.16 24.01
CA ALA A 107 -12.88 21.42 24.14
C ALA A 107 -13.55 22.60 23.39
N GLY A 108 -14.20 22.33 22.24
CA GLY A 108 -14.95 23.35 21.48
C GLY A 108 -16.27 23.79 22.11
N ALA A 109 -16.93 22.90 22.88
CA ALA A 109 -18.17 23.22 23.58
C ALA A 109 -17.97 24.06 24.86
N ALA A 110 -16.78 24.00 25.48
CA ALA A 110 -16.45 24.80 26.65
C ALA A 110 -16.13 26.28 26.32
N ALA A 111 -15.66 26.57 25.10
CA ALA A 111 -15.34 27.93 24.66
C ALA A 111 -16.55 28.76 24.21
N ALA A 112 -17.68 28.12 23.87
CA ALA A 112 -18.90 28.81 23.38
C ALA A 112 -19.85 29.29 24.49
N ARG A 113 -19.48 29.14 25.78
CA ARG A 113 -20.36 29.41 26.93
C ARG A 113 -19.85 30.52 27.86
N GLN A 114 -19.00 31.41 27.38
CA GLN A 114 -18.71 32.68 28.05
C GLN A 114 -19.81 33.68 27.67
N PRO A 115 -20.68 34.12 28.59
CA PRO A 115 -21.53 35.26 28.31
C PRO A 115 -20.64 36.49 28.16
N PHE A 116 -20.58 37.06 26.96
CA PHE A 116 -20.16 38.44 26.75
C PHE A 116 -21.06 39.35 27.61
N SER A 117 -20.62 39.70 28.81
CA SER A 117 -21.18 40.83 29.55
C SER A 117 -20.13 41.94 29.53
N PHE A 118 -20.31 42.78 28.52
CA PHE A 118 -19.63 44.03 28.28
C PHE A 118 -19.96 44.96 29.47
N ALA A 119 -19.00 45.14 30.39
CA ALA A 119 -19.10 46.16 31.43
C ALA A 119 -18.94 47.53 30.76
N LEU A 120 -20.06 48.20 30.50
CA LEU A 120 -20.11 49.60 30.10
C LEU A 120 -21.00 50.36 31.09
N MET A 121 -20.40 50.85 32.17
CA MET A 121 -20.74 52.09 32.88
C MET A 121 -19.61 52.45 33.85
#